data_AF-A0A946BX45-F1
#
_entry.id   AF-A0A946BX45-F1
#
_cell.length_a   1.000
_cell.length_b   1.000
_cell.length_c   1.000
_cell.angle_alpha   90.00
_cell.angle_beta   90.00
_cell.angle_gamma   90.00
#
_symmetry.space_group_name_H-M   'P 1'
#
loop_
_entity.id
_entity.type
_entity.pdbx_description
1 polymer ?
#
loop_
_entity_poly.entity_id
_entity_poly.type
_entity_poly.pdbx_seq_one_letter_code
_entity_poly.pdbx_strand_id
1 'polypeptide(L)'
;MSEFDMWNIFAAFMSGNAMWFLGYVVATWLGFRMTNNIYANGGGPMVGKILVSVYCLSVSAFMCILMVNTNALFRDVAAGLTNIGETSALSGAAQAFIAEASNAPSMNPFQMAFIGSIIVMQLLQVWLKKAD
;
A
#
# COMPACT_ATOMS: atom_id res chain seq x y z
N MET A 1 4.15 -29.21 -6.13
CA MET A 1 3.77 -27.92 -6.73
C MET A 1 4.88 -27.54 -7.67
N SER A 2 4.57 -27.27 -8.94
CA SER A 2 5.58 -26.84 -9.92
C SER A 2 5.86 -25.35 -9.81
N GLU A 3 6.95 -24.89 -10.42
CA GLU A 3 7.24 -23.46 -10.58
C GLU A 3 6.07 -22.74 -11.28
N PHE A 4 5.50 -23.35 -12.31
CA PHE A 4 4.38 -22.78 -13.07
C PHE A 4 3.12 -22.60 -12.20
N ASP A 5 2.83 -23.56 -11.32
CA ASP A 5 1.70 -23.46 -10.38
C ASP A 5 1.90 -22.28 -9.40
N MET A 6 3.14 -22.08 -8.93
CA MET A 6 3.48 -20.96 -8.05
C MET A 6 3.23 -19.61 -8.73
N TRP A 7 3.65 -19.47 -9.99
CA TRP A 7 3.43 -18.24 -10.77
C TRP A 7 1.94 -17.97 -11.02
N ASN A 8 1.15 -19.01 -11.31
CA ASN A 8 -0.29 -18.85 -11.51
C ASN A 8 -1.01 -18.38 -10.24
N ILE A 9 -0.67 -18.99 -9.09
CA ILE A 9 -1.24 -18.59 -7.80
C ILE A 9 -0.82 -17.15 -7.48
N PHE A 10 0.45 -16.81 -7.69
CA PHE A 10 0.94 -15.46 -7.46
C PHE A 10 0.22 -14.42 -8.33
N ALA A 11 0.02 -14.70 -9.62
CA ALA A 11 -0.71 -13.82 -10.53
C ALA A 11 -2.18 -13.61 -10.10
N ALA A 12 -2.83 -14.66 -9.58
CA ALA A 12 -4.19 -14.57 -9.05
C ALA A 12 -4.26 -13.67 -7.80
N PHE A 13 -3.33 -13.84 -6.85
CA PHE A 13 -3.23 -12.97 -5.67
C PHE A 13 -2.97 -11.51 -6.06
N MET A 14 -2.06 -11.27 -7.01
CA MET A 14 -1.75 -9.92 -7.48
C MET A 14 -2.94 -9.22 -8.11
N SER A 15 -3.79 -9.97 -8.84
CA SER A 15 -5.02 -9.43 -9.42
C SER A 15 -6.01 -8.96 -8.36
N GLY A 16 -6.19 -9.75 -7.30
CA GLY A 16 -7.02 -9.35 -6.15
C GLY A 16 -6.45 -8.13 -5.42
N ASN A 17 -5.15 -8.12 -5.19
CA ASN A 17 -4.44 -7.04 -4.52
C ASN A 17 -4.54 -5.70 -5.27
N ALA A 18 -4.50 -5.73 -6.62
CA ALA A 18 -4.69 -4.54 -7.45
C ALA A 18 -6.05 -3.89 -7.23
N MET A 19 -7.11 -4.67 -7.00
CA MET A 19 -8.45 -4.16 -6.71
C MET A 19 -8.54 -3.49 -5.34
N TRP A 20 -7.90 -4.07 -4.31
CA TRP A 20 -7.77 -3.45 -3.00
C TRP A 20 -7.00 -2.13 -3.07
N PHE A 21 -5.89 -2.11 -3.81
CA PHE A 21 -5.09 -0.90 -4.02
C PHE A 21 -5.93 0.21 -4.67
N LEU A 22 -6.67 -0.11 -5.73
CA LEU A 22 -7.57 0.84 -6.38
C LEU A 22 -8.63 1.38 -5.40
N GLY A 23 -9.20 0.51 -4.56
CA GLY A 23 -10.14 0.90 -3.51
C GLY A 23 -9.55 1.94 -2.55
N TYR A 24 -8.31 1.76 -2.10
CA TYR A 24 -7.63 2.72 -1.22
C TYR A 24 -7.25 4.01 -1.92
N VAL A 25 -6.92 3.98 -3.22
CA VAL A 25 -6.69 5.19 -4.02
C VAL A 25 -7.96 6.04 -4.08
N VAL A 26 -9.12 5.42 -4.33
CA VAL A 26 -10.42 6.11 -4.34
C VAL A 26 -10.78 6.65 -2.95
N ALA A 27 -10.57 5.87 -1.89
CA ALA A 27 -10.81 6.31 -0.51
C ALA A 27 -9.92 7.49 -0.10
N THR A 28 -8.65 7.48 -0.54
CA THR A 28 -7.69 8.57 -0.33
C THR A 28 -8.12 9.84 -1.07
N TRP A 29 -8.56 9.70 -2.32
CA TRP A 29 -9.11 10.80 -3.11
C TRP A 29 -10.36 11.41 -2.47
N LEU A 30 -11.25 10.58 -1.93
CA LEU A 30 -12.40 11.05 -1.15
C LEU A 30 -11.94 11.81 0.10
N GLY A 31 -10.90 11.32 0.78
CA GLY A 31 -10.25 12.03 1.89
C GLY A 31 -9.80 13.43 1.49
N PHE A 32 -9.10 13.56 0.37
CA PHE A 32 -8.69 14.88 -0.15
C PHE A 32 -9.87 15.80 -0.45
N ARG A 33 -11.00 15.28 -0.93
CA ARG A 33 -12.21 16.10 -1.11
C ARG A 33 -12.77 16.61 0.22
N MET A 34 -12.79 15.77 1.25
CA MET A 34 -13.23 16.15 2.59
C MET A 34 -12.31 17.20 3.21
N THR A 35 -10.99 16.99 3.15
CA THR A 35 -10.00 17.92 3.71
C THR A 35 -10.02 19.26 2.98
N ASN A 36 -10.15 19.26 1.65
CA ASN A 36 -10.27 20.47 0.85
C ASN A 36 -11.53 21.28 1.19
N ASN A 37 -12.65 20.61 1.46
CA ASN A 37 -13.90 21.29 1.88
C ASN A 37 -13.73 22.00 3.23
N ILE A 38 -13.02 21.38 4.18
CA ILE A 38 -12.68 22.00 5.47
C ILE A 38 -11.79 23.24 5.27
N TYR A 39 -10.76 23.12 4.41
CA TYR A 39 -9.83 24.20 4.11
C TYR A 39 -10.51 25.38 3.42
N ALA A 40 -11.33 25.11 2.39
CA ALA A 40 -11.97 26.13 1.55
C ALA A 40 -13.00 26.98 2.31
N ASN A 41 -13.71 26.40 3.27
CA ASN A 41 -14.73 27.10 4.07
C ASN A 41 -14.18 27.86 5.28
N GLY A 42 -12.85 28.10 5.35
CA GLY A 42 -12.24 28.88 6.44
C GLY A 42 -12.10 28.13 7.78
N GLY A 43 -12.27 26.81 7.77
CA GLY A 43 -12.17 25.94 8.94
C GLY A 43 -13.53 25.46 9.43
N GLY A 44 -13.76 24.14 9.32
CA GLY A 44 -14.96 23.49 9.84
C GLY A 44 -14.97 23.34 11.37
N PRO A 45 -16.11 22.94 11.95
CA PRO A 45 -16.24 22.63 13.39
C PRO A 45 -15.16 21.66 13.86
N MET A 46 -14.67 21.83 15.10
CA MET A 46 -13.59 20.99 15.67
C MET A 46 -13.87 19.49 15.54
N VAL A 47 -15.12 19.08 15.81
CA VAL A 47 -15.57 17.69 15.66
C VAL A 47 -15.39 17.19 14.22
N GLY A 48 -15.72 18.00 13.22
CA GLY A 48 -15.55 17.65 11.82
C GLY A 48 -14.07 17.47 11.43
N LYS A 49 -13.18 18.33 11.94
CA LYS A 49 -11.73 18.20 11.73
C LYS A 49 -11.17 16.90 12.30
N ILE A 50 -11.61 16.53 13.50
CA ILE A 50 -11.18 15.29 14.15
C ILE A 50 -11.68 14.08 13.36
N LEU A 51 -12.97 14.02 13.02
CA LEU A 51 -13.56 12.90 12.28
C LEU A 51 -12.88 12.70 10.91
N VAL A 52 -12.63 13.78 10.17
CA VAL A 52 -11.93 13.69 8.87
C VAL A 52 -10.48 13.27 9.05
N SER A 53 -9.77 13.76 10.08
CA SER A 53 -8.40 13.32 10.36
C SER A 53 -8.34 11.82 10.68
N VAL A 54 -9.27 11.32 11.49
CA VAL A 54 -9.37 9.89 11.82
C VAL A 54 -9.64 9.05 10.58
N TYR A 55 -10.56 9.50 9.71
CA TYR A 55 -10.83 8.84 8.43
C TYR A 55 -9.56 8.78 7.56
N CYS A 56 -8.88 9.91 7.34
CA CYS A 56 -7.65 9.97 6.55
C CYS A 56 -6.56 9.04 7.08
N LEU A 57 -6.29 9.10 8.40
CA LEU A 57 -5.31 8.23 9.04
C LEU A 57 -5.68 6.74 8.93
N SER A 58 -6.97 6.40 9.06
CA SER A 58 -7.44 5.02 8.92
C SER A 58 -7.20 4.49 7.50
N VAL A 59 -7.57 5.27 6.48
CA VAL A 59 -7.35 4.90 5.07
C VAL A 59 -5.85 4.74 4.78
N SER A 60 -5.01 5.67 5.25
CA SER A 60 -3.56 5.55 5.07
C SER A 60 -2.97 4.35 5.81
N ALA A 61 -3.48 4.01 6.99
CA ALA A 61 -3.05 2.82 7.73
C ALA A 61 -3.42 1.53 6.98
N PHE A 62 -4.64 1.43 6.45
CA PHE A 62 -5.03 0.28 5.63
C PHE A 62 -4.20 0.16 4.35
N MET A 63 -3.88 1.29 3.70
CA MET A 63 -2.99 1.31 2.53
C MET A 63 -1.56 0.85 2.88
N CYS A 64 -1.04 1.25 4.04
CA CYS A 64 0.25 0.78 4.56
C CYS A 64 0.23 -0.72 4.79
N ILE A 65 -0.80 -1.24 5.46
CA ILE A 65 -0.98 -2.67 5.71
C ILE A 65 -1.02 -3.44 4.39
N LEU A 66 -1.73 -2.94 3.37
CA LEU A 66 -1.77 -3.56 2.04
C LEU A 66 -0.36 -3.70 1.44
N MET A 67 0.44 -2.63 1.46
CA MET A 67 1.81 -2.66 0.92
C MET A 67 2.71 -3.63 1.69
N VAL A 68 2.63 -3.64 3.02
CA VAL A 68 3.41 -4.57 3.86
C VAL A 68 3.03 -6.02 3.56
N ASN A 69 1.75 -6.34 3.46
CA ASN A 69 1.27 -7.68 3.12
C ASN A 69 1.68 -8.09 1.70
N THR A 70 1.68 -7.16 0.74
CA THR A 70 2.14 -7.42 -0.63
C THR A 70 3.62 -7.79 -0.67
N ASN A 71 4.46 -7.03 0.05
CA ASN A 71 5.89 -7.32 0.13
C ASN A 71 6.15 -8.64 0.89
N ALA A 72 5.32 -8.99 1.87
CA ALA A 72 5.38 -10.28 2.55
C ALA A 72 5.02 -11.43 1.59
N LEU A 73 3.97 -11.27 0.78
CA LEU A 73 3.60 -12.24 -0.25
C LEU A 73 4.76 -12.50 -1.22
N PHE A 74 5.52 -11.48 -1.62
CA PHE A 74 6.69 -11.67 -2.49
C PHE A 74 7.76 -12.53 -1.82
N ARG A 75 8.03 -12.31 -0.53
CA ARG A 75 8.94 -13.15 0.27
C ARG A 75 8.42 -14.58 0.40
N ASP A 76 7.12 -14.76 0.62
CA ASP A 76 6.50 -16.08 0.75
C ASP A 76 6.58 -16.87 -0.56
N VAL A 77 6.35 -16.20 -1.70
CA VAL A 77 6.54 -16.80 -3.03
C VAL A 77 8.00 -17.15 -3.28
N ALA A 78 8.94 -16.29 -2.90
CA ALA A 78 10.38 -16.59 -3.01
C ALA A 78 10.81 -17.77 -2.15
N ALA A 79 10.30 -17.88 -0.92
CA ALA A 79 10.53 -19.03 -0.06
C ALA A 79 9.93 -20.31 -0.67
N GLY A 80 8.72 -20.23 -1.22
CA GLY A 80 8.08 -21.33 -1.93
C GLY A 80 8.86 -21.79 -3.16
N LEU A 81 9.38 -20.86 -3.97
CA LEU A 81 10.24 -21.17 -5.12
C LEU A 81 11.56 -21.79 -4.69
N THR A 82 12.18 -21.31 -3.61
CA THR A 82 13.40 -21.92 -3.03
C THR A 82 13.17 -23.40 -2.72
N ASN A 83 12.05 -23.74 -2.06
CA ASN A 83 11.71 -25.13 -1.75
C ASN A 83 11.48 -25.99 -3.00
N ILE A 84 10.89 -25.42 -4.06
CA ILE A 84 10.74 -26.12 -5.35
C ILE A 84 12.12 -26.40 -5.96
N GLY A 85 13.04 -25.44 -5.85
CA GLY A 85 14.43 -25.54 -6.33
C GLY A 85 15.24 -26.68 -5.72
N GLU A 86 14.87 -27.18 -4.55
CA GLU A 86 15.50 -28.35 -3.93
C GLU A 86 15.18 -29.66 -4.66
N THR A 87 14.04 -29.71 -5.36
CA THR A 87 13.50 -30.92 -6.00
C THR A 87 13.44 -30.83 -7.52
N SER A 88 13.60 -29.65 -8.10
CA SER A 88 13.49 -29.39 -9.53
C SER A 88 14.33 -28.18 -9.95
N ALA A 89 14.88 -28.21 -11.15
CA ALA A 89 15.62 -27.05 -11.68
C ALA A 89 14.67 -25.86 -11.91
N LEU A 90 14.98 -24.72 -11.30
CA LEU A 90 14.25 -23.46 -11.46
C LEU A 90 14.69 -22.71 -12.72
N SER A 91 13.76 -21.95 -13.31
CA SER A 91 14.09 -20.99 -14.36
C SER A 91 14.99 -19.86 -13.84
N GLY A 92 15.74 -19.22 -14.75
CA GLY A 92 16.54 -18.04 -14.41
C GLY A 92 15.71 -16.87 -13.86
N ALA A 93 14.43 -16.77 -14.27
CA ALA A 93 13.51 -15.76 -13.75
C ALA A 93 13.13 -16.04 -12.27
N ALA A 94 12.87 -17.30 -11.92
CA ALA A 94 12.61 -17.69 -10.53
C ALA A 94 13.82 -17.46 -9.64
N GLN A 95 15.03 -17.76 -10.11
CA GLN A 95 16.26 -17.47 -9.38
C GLN A 95 16.47 -15.97 -9.14
N ALA A 96 16.25 -15.14 -10.16
CA ALA A 96 16.33 -13.68 -10.03
C ALA A 96 15.29 -13.13 -9.04
N PHE A 97 14.05 -13.62 -9.11
CA PHE A 97 13.00 -13.24 -8.19
C PHE A 97 13.34 -13.59 -6.73
N ILE A 98 13.85 -14.80 -6.48
CA ILE A 98 14.30 -15.21 -5.14
C ILE A 98 15.38 -14.26 -4.61
N ALA A 99 16.37 -13.92 -5.44
CA ALA A 99 17.45 -13.03 -5.06
C ALA A 99 16.97 -11.62 -4.66
N GLU A 100 15.96 -11.10 -5.36
CA GLU A 100 15.39 -9.78 -5.10
C GLU A 100 14.42 -9.79 -3.90
N ALA A 101 13.49 -10.75 -3.87
CA ALA A 101 12.38 -10.72 -2.92
C ALA A 101 12.75 -11.22 -1.53
N SER A 102 13.65 -12.21 -1.37
CA SER A 102 13.89 -12.89 -0.09
C SER A 102 14.34 -11.94 1.03
N ASN A 103 15.18 -10.95 0.69
CA ASN A 103 15.71 -9.97 1.63
C ASN A 103 15.09 -8.58 1.46
N ALA A 104 14.02 -8.46 0.65
CA ALA A 104 13.37 -7.18 0.45
C ALA A 104 12.77 -6.68 1.77
N PRO A 105 12.91 -5.38 2.09
CA PRO A 105 12.34 -4.81 3.30
C PRO A 105 10.81 -4.95 3.31
N SER A 106 10.22 -4.91 4.51
CA SER A 106 8.75 -4.96 4.67
C SER A 106 8.05 -3.79 3.96
N MET A 107 8.71 -2.63 3.87
CA MET A 107 8.27 -1.48 3.11
C MET A 107 9.48 -0.73 2.55
N ASN A 108 9.44 -0.39 1.26
CA ASN A 108 10.51 0.38 0.63
C ASN A 108 10.42 1.86 1.05
N PRO A 109 11.54 2.58 1.28
CA PRO A 109 11.55 4.03 1.48
C PRO A 109 10.63 4.85 0.56
N PHE A 110 10.51 4.49 -0.72
CA PHE A 110 9.60 5.16 -1.65
C PHE A 110 8.12 4.97 -1.30
N GLN A 111 7.72 3.78 -0.85
CA GLN A 111 6.36 3.49 -0.37
C GLN A 111 6.05 4.29 0.90
N MET A 112 7.02 4.39 1.81
CA MET A 112 6.90 5.19 3.03
C MET A 112 6.73 6.68 2.71
N ALA A 113 7.57 7.20 1.81
CA ALA A 113 7.50 8.60 1.37
C ALA A 113 6.16 8.92 0.69
N PHE A 114 5.66 8.00 -0.14
CA PHE A 114 4.36 8.15 -0.79
C PHE A 114 3.20 8.26 0.21
N ILE A 115 3.07 7.30 1.13
CA ILE A 115 2.00 7.32 2.15
C ILE A 115 2.18 8.50 3.09
N GLY A 116 3.42 8.78 3.52
CA GLY A 116 3.73 9.92 4.37
C GLY A 116 3.32 11.25 3.74
N SER A 117 3.56 11.43 2.44
CA SER A 117 3.15 12.63 1.70
C SER A 117 1.62 12.81 1.69
N ILE A 118 0.87 11.72 1.51
CA ILE A 118 -0.60 11.74 1.54
C ILE A 118 -1.10 12.21 2.91
N ILE A 119 -0.59 11.60 3.98
CA ILE A 119 -0.97 11.94 5.36
C ILE A 119 -0.68 13.40 5.65
N VAL A 120 0.54 13.87 5.31
CA VAL A 120 0.94 15.26 5.53
C VAL A 120 0.02 16.22 4.77
N MET A 121 -0.23 15.99 3.49
CA MET A 121 -1.11 16.87 2.70
C MET A 121 -2.54 16.90 3.24
N GLN A 122 -3.11 15.75 3.61
CA GLN A 122 -4.46 15.67 4.15
C GLN A 122 -4.57 16.38 5.51
N LEU A 123 -3.64 16.13 6.43
CA LEU A 123 -3.66 16.76 7.75
C LEU A 123 -3.40 18.27 7.67
N LEU A 124 -2.49 18.72 6.81
CA LEU A 124 -2.25 20.15 6.61
C LEU A 124 -3.52 20.86 6.13
N GLN A 125 -4.28 20.29 5.19
CA GLN A 125 -5.54 20.88 4.74
C GLN A 125 -6.62 20.93 5.83
N VAL A 126 -6.65 19.97 6.77
CA VAL A 126 -7.63 19.99 7.88
C VAL A 126 -7.28 21.05 8.92
N TRP A 127 -6.00 21.17 9.26
CA TRP A 127 -5.56 21.93 10.43
C TRP A 127 -5.08 23.34 10.10
N LEU A 128 -4.52 23.57 8.91
CA LEU A 128 -4.18 24.92 8.46
C LEU A 128 -5.42 25.70 8.04
N LYS A 129 -5.40 27.00 8.33
CA LYS A 129 -6.36 27.94 7.79
C LYS A 129 -5.85 28.45 6.45
N LYS A 130 -6.78 28.78 5.55
CA LYS A 130 -6.44 29.52 4.35
C LYS A 130 -5.85 30.87 4.77
N ALA A 131 -4.66 31.19 4.27
CA ALA A 131 -4.09 32.53 4.45
C ALA A 131 -4.99 33.52 3.71
N ASP A 132 -5.34 34.62 4.39
CA ASP A 132 -6.17 35.71 3.86
C ASP A 132 -5.54 36.37 2.63
#